data_AF-A0AAE6EIL0-F1
#
_entry.id   AF-A0AAE6EIL0-F1
#
_cell.length_a   1.000
_cell.length_b   1.000
_cell.length_c   1.000
_cell.angle_alpha   90.00
_cell.angle_beta   90.00
_cell.angle_gamma   90.00
#
_symmetry.space_group_name_H-M   'P 1'
#
loop_
_entity.id
_entity.type
_entity.pdbx_description
1 polymer ?
#
loop_
_entity_poly.entity_id
_entity_poly.type
_entity_poly.pdbx_seq_one_letter_code
_entity_poly.pdbx_strand_id
1 'polypeptide(L)'
;MPHAFENYLHSYWKNGKPIFAPNDFSSDLGTKLKRKIAKKYTFDKFVYHFKDGSHIVALHRHRNNQFFCRIDLEKFFYSIRRNRVKRVLKSIGIRKPEYYAKWSTVKNPFAGGGYVLPYGFVQSPILATLVLAESPIGTYIRNLPLGIAASVYMDDICLSGPDEDQLAEAFKGLLVAVEEAGFQLNHDKTREPAKQIDIFNCTLEHGTTEVTPARVVKFYDVLRSANGVASFETYCDIVKSHTWRVGAGKRRRRKLYVAKRKAAKAAPAV
;
A
#
# COMPACT_ATOMS: atom_id res chain seq x y z
N MET A 1 29.79 -17.85 -24.69
CA MET A 1 28.83 -18.11 -23.58
C MET A 1 27.74 -17.05 -23.66
N PRO A 2 26.48 -17.38 -24.01
CA PRO A 2 25.42 -16.40 -23.93
C PRO A 2 25.26 -16.04 -22.45
N HIS A 3 25.62 -14.80 -22.07
CA HIS A 3 25.41 -14.33 -20.71
C HIS A 3 23.93 -14.55 -20.37
N ALA A 4 23.68 -15.42 -19.38
CA ALA A 4 22.33 -15.61 -18.86
C ALA A 4 21.77 -14.23 -18.51
N PHE A 5 20.59 -13.92 -19.05
CA PHE A 5 19.92 -12.68 -18.71
C PHE A 5 19.51 -12.75 -17.24
N GLU A 6 20.32 -12.16 -16.37
CA GLU A 6 20.12 -12.19 -14.93
C GLU A 6 19.86 -10.77 -14.43
N ASN A 7 18.68 -10.56 -13.83
CA ASN A 7 18.23 -9.27 -13.33
C ASN A 7 18.20 -9.20 -11.78
N TYR A 8 18.61 -10.26 -11.10
CA TYR A 8 18.69 -10.33 -9.64
C TYR A 8 19.94 -11.11 -9.21
N LEU A 9 20.45 -10.82 -8.01
CA LEU A 9 21.64 -11.48 -7.46
C LEU A 9 21.31 -12.81 -6.80
N HIS A 10 20.21 -12.83 -6.04
CA HIS A 10 19.72 -14.01 -5.34
C HIS A 10 18.22 -13.85 -5.05
N SER A 11 17.57 -14.95 -4.67
CA SER A 11 16.20 -14.97 -4.17
C SER A 11 16.10 -15.79 -2.89
N TYR A 12 15.12 -15.47 -2.05
CA TYR A 12 14.87 -16.17 -0.80
C TYR A 12 13.37 -16.15 -0.47
N TRP A 13 12.92 -17.10 0.36
CA TRP A 13 11.52 -17.19 0.78
C TRP A 13 11.32 -16.51 2.12
N LYS A 14 10.24 -15.73 2.24
CA LYS A 14 9.81 -15.10 3.49
C LYS A 14 8.30 -15.13 3.59
N ASN A 15 7.77 -15.72 4.65
CA ASN A 15 6.32 -15.86 4.88
C ASN A 15 5.58 -16.47 3.66
N GLY A 16 6.15 -17.53 3.08
CA GLY A 16 5.56 -18.20 1.90
C GLY A 16 5.63 -17.40 0.60
N LYS A 17 6.33 -16.26 0.56
CA LYS A 17 6.52 -15.44 -0.64
C LYS A 17 8.00 -15.45 -1.04
N PRO A 18 8.34 -15.73 -2.30
CA PRO A 18 9.69 -15.50 -2.79
C PRO A 18 9.97 -13.99 -2.81
N ILE A 19 11.21 -13.59 -2.62
CA ILE A 19 11.69 -12.21 -2.72
C ILE A 19 12.97 -12.25 -3.55
N PHE A 20 13.10 -11.29 -4.48
CA PHE A 20 14.23 -11.21 -5.41
C PHE A 20 15.04 -9.94 -5.14
N ALA A 21 16.33 -10.10 -4.84
CA ALA A 21 17.24 -8.98 -4.65
C ALA A 21 17.79 -8.53 -6.02
N PRO A 22 17.39 -7.36 -6.55
CA PRO A 22 17.85 -6.91 -7.88
C PRO A 22 19.37 -6.73 -7.90
N ASN A 23 19.99 -6.97 -9.05
CA ASN A 23 21.39 -6.57 -9.26
C ASN A 23 21.49 -5.05 -9.50
N ASP A 24 22.71 -4.52 -9.45
CA ASP A 24 22.95 -3.06 -9.55
C ASP A 24 22.38 -2.48 -10.83
N PHE A 25 22.58 -3.19 -11.95
CA PHE A 25 22.03 -2.79 -13.24
C PHE A 25 20.50 -2.66 -13.21
N SER A 26 19.81 -3.67 -12.66
CA SER A 26 18.35 -3.67 -12.55
C SER A 26 17.83 -2.62 -11.56
N SER A 27 18.57 -2.36 -10.49
CA SER A 27 18.27 -1.31 -9.51
C SER A 27 18.37 0.09 -10.12
N ASP A 28 19.44 0.35 -10.87
CA ASP A 28 19.66 1.61 -11.59
C ASP A 28 18.60 1.83 -12.66
N LEU A 29 18.33 0.79 -13.45
CA LEU A 29 17.33 0.82 -14.50
C LEU A 29 15.93 1.01 -13.91
N GLY A 30 15.61 0.33 -12.82
CA GLY A 30 14.37 0.48 -12.08
C GLY A 30 14.19 1.90 -11.55
N THR A 31 15.23 2.49 -10.97
CA THR A 31 15.22 3.89 -10.51
C THR A 31 15.00 4.87 -11.65
N LYS A 32 15.68 4.67 -12.79
CA LYS A 32 15.47 5.47 -14.01
C LYS A 32 14.03 5.34 -14.52
N LEU A 33 13.48 4.13 -14.53
CA LEU A 33 12.12 3.87 -14.97
C LEU A 33 11.08 4.55 -14.07
N LYS A 34 11.23 4.46 -12.74
CA LYS A 34 10.36 5.17 -11.78
C LYS A 34 10.27 6.66 -12.09
N ARG A 35 11.42 7.32 -12.32
CA ARG A 35 11.46 8.75 -12.68
C ARG A 35 10.75 9.01 -14.00
N LYS A 36 10.88 8.13 -14.99
CA LYS A 36 10.19 8.28 -16.28
C LYS A 36 8.68 8.14 -16.14
N ILE A 37 8.20 7.19 -15.35
CA ILE A 37 6.76 7.00 -15.07
C ILE A 37 6.23 8.23 -14.34
N ALA A 38 6.89 8.68 -13.27
CA ALA A 38 6.46 9.84 -12.50
C ALA A 38 6.38 11.14 -13.34
N LYS A 39 7.17 11.26 -14.42
CA LYS A 39 7.10 12.39 -15.36
C LYS A 39 5.96 12.27 -16.38
N LYS A 40 5.46 11.07 -16.64
CA LYS A 40 4.47 10.79 -17.70
C LYS A 40 3.09 10.45 -17.18
N TYR A 41 2.99 10.10 -15.90
CA TYR A 41 1.75 9.61 -15.31
C TYR A 41 1.54 10.21 -13.93
N THR A 42 0.35 10.78 -13.72
CA THR A 42 -0.09 11.27 -12.42
C THR A 42 -1.13 10.31 -11.89
N PHE A 43 -0.83 9.65 -10.77
CA PHE A 43 -1.76 8.73 -10.13
C PHE A 43 -2.94 9.47 -9.50
N ASP A 44 -4.11 8.84 -9.54
CA ASP A 44 -5.33 9.36 -8.94
C ASP A 44 -5.20 9.61 -7.43
N LYS A 45 -6.04 10.51 -6.92
CA LYS A 45 -6.06 10.88 -5.51
C LYS A 45 -6.44 9.72 -4.58
N PHE A 46 -7.07 8.66 -5.06
CA PHE A 46 -7.37 7.47 -4.25
C PHE A 46 -6.17 6.51 -4.13
N VAL A 47 -5.07 6.72 -4.87
CA VAL A 47 -3.85 5.90 -4.75
C VAL A 47 -2.96 6.44 -3.62
N TYR A 48 -2.72 5.62 -2.60
CA TYR A 48 -1.96 6.01 -1.41
C TYR A 48 -0.53 5.50 -1.36
N HIS A 49 -0.16 4.60 -2.27
CA HIS A 49 1.12 3.90 -2.19
C HIS A 49 2.37 4.80 -2.25
N PHE A 50 2.27 5.97 -2.88
CA PHE A 50 3.38 6.93 -3.02
C PHE A 50 3.24 8.18 -2.15
N LYS A 51 2.23 8.23 -1.26
CA LYS A 51 1.96 9.42 -0.45
C LYS A 51 2.63 9.35 0.91
N ASP A 52 3.07 10.49 1.41
CA ASP A 52 3.53 10.62 2.79
C ASP A 52 2.40 10.28 3.77
N GLY A 53 2.72 9.48 4.79
CA GLY A 53 1.72 8.93 5.72
C GLY A 53 0.93 7.72 5.16
N SER A 54 1.03 7.43 3.86
CA SER A 54 0.72 6.14 3.25
C SER A 54 -0.67 5.58 3.64
N HIS A 55 -0.72 4.33 4.10
CA HIS A 55 -1.91 3.60 4.52
C HIS A 55 -2.64 4.24 5.70
N ILE A 56 -1.96 5.02 6.56
CA ILE A 56 -2.61 5.75 7.67
C ILE A 56 -3.51 6.85 7.12
N VAL A 57 -3.06 7.59 6.11
CA VAL A 57 -3.88 8.65 5.48
C VAL A 57 -5.05 8.03 4.72
N ALA A 58 -4.87 6.83 4.14
CA ALA A 58 -5.97 6.06 3.58
C ALA A 58 -7.02 5.74 4.67
N LEU A 59 -6.62 5.15 5.81
CA LEU A 59 -7.53 4.87 6.93
C LEU A 59 -8.28 6.10 7.42
N HIS A 60 -7.56 7.20 7.66
CA HIS A 60 -8.15 8.43 8.18
C HIS A 60 -9.17 9.04 7.22
N ARG A 61 -9.04 8.82 5.90
CA ARG A 61 -10.04 9.26 4.91
C ARG A 61 -11.37 8.52 5.07
N HIS A 62 -11.35 7.26 5.47
CA HIS A 62 -12.55 6.45 5.58
C HIS A 62 -13.26 6.64 6.92
N ARG A 63 -12.55 6.97 8.00
CA ARG A 63 -13.05 7.01 9.40
C ARG A 63 -14.39 7.73 9.62
N ASN A 64 -14.69 8.78 8.85
CA ASN A 64 -15.92 9.54 9.03
C ASN A 64 -17.15 8.89 8.39
N ASN A 65 -16.98 7.81 7.62
CA ASN A 65 -18.07 7.04 7.02
C ASN A 65 -18.65 6.01 8.01
N GLN A 66 -19.78 5.41 7.65
CA GLN A 66 -20.52 4.49 8.53
C GLN A 66 -20.25 3.03 8.19
N PHE A 67 -20.12 2.72 6.90
CA PHE A 67 -19.94 1.36 6.40
C PHE A 67 -18.65 1.28 5.58
N PHE A 68 -18.02 0.12 5.62
CA PHE A 68 -16.71 -0.14 5.05
C PHE A 68 -16.69 -1.51 4.40
N CYS A 69 -15.99 -1.64 3.27
CA CYS A 69 -15.67 -2.93 2.68
C CYS A 69 -14.24 -2.89 2.15
N ARG A 70 -13.65 -4.07 1.94
CA ARG A 70 -12.33 -4.18 1.33
C ARG A 70 -12.15 -5.46 0.54
N ILE A 71 -11.24 -5.41 -0.42
CA ILE A 71 -10.72 -6.57 -1.12
C ILE A 71 -9.19 -6.62 -1.01
N ASP A 72 -8.63 -7.82 -1.03
CA ASP A 72 -7.20 -8.11 -1.12
C ASP A 72 -6.97 -8.93 -2.38
N LEU A 73 -6.03 -8.51 -3.23
CA LEU A 73 -5.72 -9.21 -4.47
C LEU A 73 -4.69 -10.33 -4.22
N GLU A 74 -5.03 -11.56 -4.59
CA GLU A 74 -4.15 -12.70 -4.40
C GLU A 74 -2.86 -12.55 -5.22
N LYS A 75 -1.71 -12.75 -4.56
CA LYS A 75 -0.39 -12.76 -5.19
C LYS A 75 -0.16 -11.55 -6.12
N PHE A 76 -0.69 -10.37 -5.77
CA PHE A 76 -0.79 -9.19 -6.64
C PHE A 76 0.41 -8.90 -7.56
N PHE A 77 1.63 -8.86 -7.02
CA PHE A 77 2.81 -8.67 -7.87
C PHE A 77 3.02 -9.83 -8.86
N TYR A 78 2.91 -11.06 -8.37
CA TYR A 78 3.10 -12.28 -9.15
C TYR A 78 1.96 -12.57 -10.13
N SER A 79 0.79 -11.96 -9.98
CA SER A 79 -0.29 -12.04 -10.99
C SER A 79 -0.09 -11.06 -12.15
N ILE A 80 0.80 -10.08 -12.01
CA ILE A 80 1.10 -9.10 -13.05
C ILE A 80 2.15 -9.63 -14.02
N ARG A 81 1.69 -10.10 -15.18
CA ARG A 81 2.54 -10.63 -16.27
C ARG A 81 3.31 -9.53 -17.00
N ARG A 82 4.48 -9.88 -17.54
CA ARG A 82 5.34 -8.99 -18.37
C ARG A 82 4.59 -8.27 -19.49
N ASN A 83 3.64 -8.93 -20.14
CA ASN A 83 2.86 -8.32 -21.22
C ASN A 83 1.94 -7.20 -20.73
N ARG A 84 1.38 -7.30 -19.50
CA ARG A 84 0.61 -6.21 -18.89
C ARG A 84 1.50 -5.01 -18.62
N VAL A 85 2.67 -5.24 -18.03
CA VAL A 85 3.70 -4.21 -17.79
C VAL A 85 4.09 -3.50 -19.10
N LYS A 86 4.40 -4.28 -20.14
CA LYS A 86 4.72 -3.73 -21.48
C LYS A 86 3.59 -2.84 -22.01
N ARG A 87 2.34 -3.33 -21.93
CA ARG A 87 1.17 -2.61 -22.46
C ARG A 87 0.96 -1.27 -21.76
N VAL A 88 1.01 -1.22 -20.43
CA VAL A 88 0.80 0.03 -19.70
C VAL A 88 1.97 1.00 -19.86
N LEU A 89 3.22 0.50 -19.96
CA LEU A 89 4.35 1.36 -20.30
C LEU A 89 4.18 1.98 -21.69
N LYS A 90 3.67 1.21 -22.65
CA LYS A 90 3.36 1.70 -24.00
C LYS A 90 2.23 2.74 -23.97
N SER A 91 1.15 2.52 -23.21
CA SER A 91 0.00 3.45 -23.16
C SER A 91 0.39 4.83 -22.65
N ILE A 92 1.26 4.91 -21.64
CA ILE A 92 1.77 6.20 -21.12
C ILE A 92 2.94 6.78 -21.95
N GLY A 93 3.28 6.15 -23.09
CA GLY A 93 4.29 6.63 -24.02
C GLY A 93 5.74 6.47 -23.54
N ILE A 94 6.07 5.44 -22.77
CA ILE A 94 7.46 5.08 -22.44
C ILE A 94 8.10 4.40 -23.65
N ARG A 95 9.23 4.95 -24.13
CA ARG A 95 10.01 4.35 -25.23
C ARG A 95 10.66 3.04 -24.78
N LYS A 96 10.74 2.07 -25.70
CA LYS A 96 11.27 0.70 -25.46
C LYS A 96 10.54 -0.01 -24.29
N PRO A 97 9.20 -0.11 -24.29
CA PRO A 97 8.46 -0.72 -23.19
C PRO A 97 8.79 -2.21 -23.00
N GLU A 98 9.13 -2.93 -24.08
CA GLU A 98 9.56 -4.33 -24.05
C GLU A 98 10.83 -4.50 -23.20
N TYR A 99 11.79 -3.60 -23.36
CA TYR A 99 13.05 -3.61 -22.65
C TYR A 99 12.84 -3.43 -21.15
N TYR A 100 12.07 -2.41 -20.76
CA TYR A 100 11.75 -2.16 -19.35
C TYR A 100 10.92 -3.29 -18.73
N ALA A 101 9.95 -3.83 -19.46
CA ALA A 101 9.16 -4.96 -18.98
C ALA A 101 10.03 -6.22 -18.79
N LYS A 102 10.96 -6.49 -19.71
CA LYS A 102 11.89 -7.62 -19.60
C LYS A 102 12.76 -7.53 -18.35
N TRP A 103 13.39 -6.37 -18.11
CA TRP A 103 14.24 -6.16 -16.94
C TRP A 103 13.48 -6.08 -15.61
N SER A 104 12.20 -5.73 -15.64
CA SER A 104 11.38 -5.61 -14.43
C SER A 104 10.66 -6.89 -14.04
N THR A 105 10.87 -8.00 -14.74
CA THR A 105 10.15 -9.25 -14.49
C THR A 105 11.07 -10.44 -14.36
N VAL A 106 10.68 -11.40 -13.52
CA VAL A 106 11.38 -12.66 -13.29
C VAL A 106 10.53 -13.83 -13.75
N LYS A 107 11.13 -15.01 -13.92
CA LYS A 107 10.36 -16.23 -14.18
C LYS A 107 9.39 -16.45 -13.03
N ASN A 108 8.13 -16.76 -13.34
CA ASN A 108 7.11 -16.95 -12.31
C ASN A 108 7.51 -18.09 -11.37
N PRO A 109 7.66 -17.81 -10.06
CA PRO A 109 8.02 -18.83 -9.08
C PRO A 109 6.84 -19.74 -8.68
N PHE A 110 5.62 -19.44 -9.16
CA PHE A 110 4.42 -20.23 -8.94
C PHE A 110 3.96 -20.94 -10.22
N ALA A 111 2.94 -21.79 -10.10
CA ALA A 111 2.27 -22.42 -11.23
C ALA A 111 1.74 -21.38 -12.24
N GLY A 112 1.68 -21.74 -13.52
CA GLY A 112 1.19 -20.88 -14.61
C GLY A 112 2.28 -20.24 -15.48
N GLY A 113 3.56 -20.50 -15.19
CA GLY A 113 4.69 -20.16 -16.06
C GLY A 113 4.84 -18.68 -16.39
N GLY A 114 5.61 -18.38 -17.44
CA GLY A 114 5.83 -17.02 -17.93
C GLY A 114 6.72 -16.15 -17.03
N TYR A 115 6.59 -14.84 -17.20
CA TYR A 115 7.36 -13.82 -16.46
C TYR A 115 6.43 -12.81 -15.79
N VAL A 116 6.73 -12.50 -14.54
CA VAL A 116 5.87 -11.72 -13.64
C VAL A 116 6.68 -10.69 -12.87
N LEU A 117 5.99 -9.72 -12.29
CA LEU A 117 6.60 -8.67 -11.47
C LEU A 117 7.01 -9.26 -10.09
N PRO A 118 8.28 -9.18 -9.67
CA PRO A 118 8.72 -9.75 -8.40
C PRO A 118 8.49 -8.80 -7.22
N TYR A 119 8.42 -9.36 -6.02
CA TYR A 119 8.75 -8.61 -4.81
C TYR A 119 10.27 -8.38 -4.73
N GLY A 120 10.66 -7.17 -4.30
CA GLY A 120 12.06 -6.78 -4.05
C GLY A 120 12.64 -5.82 -5.08
N PHE A 121 12.13 -5.80 -6.30
CA PHE A 121 12.59 -4.85 -7.32
C PHE A 121 12.09 -3.44 -7.04
N VAL A 122 12.99 -2.46 -7.17
CA VAL A 122 12.75 -1.05 -6.80
C VAL A 122 11.55 -0.44 -7.54
N GLN A 123 11.35 -0.85 -8.79
CA GLN A 123 10.29 -0.40 -9.70
C GLN A 123 9.01 -1.23 -9.64
N SER A 124 9.02 -2.41 -9.00
CA SER A 124 7.83 -3.26 -8.93
C SER A 124 6.61 -2.52 -8.37
N PRO A 125 6.70 -1.75 -7.26
CA PRO A 125 5.51 -1.12 -6.71
C PRO A 125 4.87 -0.09 -7.65
N ILE A 126 5.66 0.73 -8.34
CA ILE A 126 5.12 1.71 -9.31
C ILE A 126 4.51 1.04 -10.54
N LEU A 127 5.11 -0.06 -11.02
CA LEU A 127 4.58 -0.80 -12.15
C LEU A 127 3.29 -1.53 -11.77
N ALA A 128 3.23 -2.11 -10.57
CA ALA A 128 2.05 -2.81 -10.09
C ALA A 128 0.86 -1.86 -9.97
N THR A 129 1.08 -0.71 -9.33
CA THR A 129 0.05 0.32 -9.20
C THR A 129 -0.37 0.91 -10.55
N LEU A 130 0.57 1.12 -11.48
CA LEU A 130 0.23 1.57 -12.84
C LEU A 130 -0.64 0.55 -13.58
N VAL A 131 -0.33 -0.74 -13.47
CA VAL A 131 -1.13 -1.81 -14.09
C VAL A 131 -2.55 -1.83 -13.52
N LEU A 132 -2.72 -1.61 -12.21
CA LEU A 132 -4.04 -1.56 -11.57
C LEU A 132 -4.81 -0.30 -11.98
N ALA A 133 -4.17 0.87 -11.96
CA ALA A 133 -4.80 2.15 -12.31
C ALA A 133 -5.31 2.19 -13.77
N GLU A 134 -4.57 1.57 -14.69
CA GLU A 134 -4.93 1.46 -16.11
C GLU A 134 -5.84 0.24 -16.41
N SER A 135 -6.32 -0.48 -15.39
CA SER A 135 -7.21 -1.64 -15.55
C SER A 135 -8.68 -1.28 -15.32
N PRO A 136 -9.63 -2.20 -15.61
CA PRO A 136 -11.04 -2.01 -15.27
C PRO A 136 -11.27 -1.58 -13.81
N ILE A 137 -10.49 -2.09 -12.84
CA ILE A 137 -10.53 -1.66 -11.43
C ILE A 137 -10.31 -0.15 -11.31
N GLY A 138 -9.26 0.39 -11.92
CA GLY A 138 -8.94 1.82 -11.83
C GLY A 138 -9.99 2.69 -12.51
N THR A 139 -10.52 2.24 -13.64
CA THR A 139 -11.66 2.91 -14.31
C THR A 139 -12.91 2.89 -13.46
N TYR A 140 -13.24 1.76 -12.85
CA TYR A 140 -14.39 1.62 -11.97
C TYR A 140 -14.30 2.57 -10.77
N ILE A 141 -13.16 2.57 -10.07
CA ILE A 141 -12.94 3.44 -8.90
C ILE A 141 -13.05 4.92 -9.26
N ARG A 142 -12.57 5.34 -10.45
CA ARG A 142 -12.70 6.73 -10.93
C ARG A 142 -14.16 7.16 -11.15
N ASN A 143 -15.06 6.21 -11.39
CA ASN A 143 -16.47 6.45 -11.70
C ASN A 143 -17.40 6.15 -10.51
N LEU A 144 -16.86 5.93 -9.31
CA LEU A 144 -17.68 5.71 -8.12
C LEU A 144 -18.56 6.94 -7.79
N PRO A 145 -19.75 6.72 -7.21
CA PRO A 145 -20.59 7.81 -6.73
C PRO A 145 -19.85 8.70 -5.73
N LEU A 146 -20.17 10.00 -5.70
CA LEU A 146 -19.52 10.97 -4.80
C LEU A 146 -19.61 10.61 -3.31
N GLY A 147 -20.64 9.85 -2.91
CA GLY A 147 -20.81 9.35 -1.54
C GLY A 147 -19.90 8.19 -1.15
N ILE A 148 -19.23 7.55 -2.11
CA ILE A 148 -18.35 6.41 -1.87
C ILE A 148 -16.88 6.87 -1.95
N ALA A 149 -16.20 6.79 -0.80
CA ALA A 149 -14.77 7.02 -0.72
C ALA A 149 -14.01 5.74 -1.09
N ALA A 150 -12.98 5.88 -1.92
CA ALA A 150 -12.07 4.80 -2.24
C ALA A 150 -10.62 5.09 -1.79
N SER A 151 -9.90 4.05 -1.41
CA SER A 151 -8.45 4.07 -1.27
C SER A 151 -7.83 2.79 -1.81
N VAL A 152 -6.67 2.93 -2.44
CA VAL A 152 -5.86 1.84 -2.98
C VAL A 152 -4.46 1.92 -2.38
N TYR A 153 -4.04 0.81 -1.77
CA TYR A 153 -2.69 0.65 -1.26
C TYR A 153 -2.16 -0.75 -1.62
N MET A 154 -1.38 -0.82 -2.70
CA MET A 154 -0.90 -2.09 -3.25
C MET A 154 -2.07 -3.02 -3.63
N ASP A 155 -2.16 -4.18 -3.00
CA ASP A 155 -3.15 -5.24 -3.18
C ASP A 155 -4.43 -5.01 -2.38
N ASP A 156 -4.41 -4.12 -1.39
CA ASP A 156 -5.58 -3.73 -0.60
C ASP A 156 -6.33 -2.58 -1.30
N ILE A 157 -7.63 -2.78 -1.51
CA ILE A 157 -8.57 -1.75 -1.99
C ILE A 157 -9.70 -1.64 -0.97
N CYS A 158 -9.99 -0.42 -0.52
CA CYS A 158 -11.04 -0.15 0.45
C CYS A 158 -12.06 0.84 -0.10
N LEU A 159 -13.34 0.54 0.07
CA LEU A 159 -14.43 1.47 -0.15
C LEU A 159 -15.14 1.75 1.18
N SER A 160 -15.67 2.95 1.34
CA SER A 160 -16.57 3.25 2.46
C SER A 160 -17.58 4.32 2.10
N GLY A 161 -18.71 4.33 2.78
CA GLY A 161 -19.80 5.26 2.54
C GLY A 161 -20.73 5.42 3.75
N PRO A 162 -21.64 6.40 3.71
CA PRO A 162 -22.64 6.59 4.76
C PRO A 162 -23.83 5.62 4.64
N ASP A 163 -24.05 5.05 3.46
CA ASP A 163 -25.20 4.21 3.12
C ASP A 163 -24.74 2.79 2.75
N GLU A 164 -25.33 1.78 3.40
CA GLU A 164 -24.91 0.38 3.27
C GLU A 164 -25.27 -0.21 1.90
N ASP A 165 -26.47 0.09 1.40
CA ASP A 165 -26.97 -0.44 0.13
C ASP A 165 -26.17 0.11 -1.05
N GLN A 166 -25.90 1.41 -1.08
CA GLN A 166 -25.00 2.01 -2.08
C GLN A 166 -23.59 1.44 -2.01
N LEU A 167 -23.08 1.16 -0.80
CA LEU A 167 -21.76 0.55 -0.64
C LEU A 167 -21.75 -0.90 -1.11
N ALA A 168 -22.83 -1.65 -0.88
CA ALA A 168 -22.99 -3.02 -1.37
C ALA A 168 -23.02 -3.09 -2.89
N GLU A 169 -23.72 -2.16 -3.54
CA GLU A 169 -23.72 -2.08 -5.00
C GLU A 169 -22.34 -1.69 -5.55
N ALA A 170 -21.68 -0.71 -4.92
CA ALA A 170 -20.31 -0.32 -5.27
C ALA A 170 -19.31 -1.48 -5.06
N PHE A 171 -19.53 -2.30 -4.05
CA PHE A 171 -18.70 -3.47 -3.77
C PHE A 171 -18.89 -4.54 -4.85
N LYS A 172 -20.13 -4.87 -5.22
CA LYS A 172 -20.42 -5.84 -6.30
C LYS A 172 -19.79 -5.42 -7.62
N GLY A 173 -19.95 -4.15 -8.01
CA GLY A 173 -19.31 -3.62 -9.21
C GLY A 173 -17.78 -3.67 -9.16
N LEU A 174 -17.19 -3.47 -7.98
CA LEU A 174 -15.74 -3.65 -7.79
C LEU A 174 -15.32 -5.12 -8.02
N LEU A 175 -16.10 -6.10 -7.54
CA LEU A 175 -15.80 -7.52 -7.79
C LEU A 175 -15.81 -7.85 -9.28
N VAL A 176 -16.80 -7.35 -10.03
CA VAL A 176 -16.87 -7.50 -11.49
C VAL A 176 -15.64 -6.88 -12.15
N ALA A 177 -15.26 -5.64 -11.76
CA ALA A 177 -14.09 -4.98 -12.31
C ALA A 177 -12.77 -5.73 -12.01
N VAL A 178 -12.69 -6.45 -10.88
CA VAL A 178 -11.53 -7.30 -10.53
C VAL A 178 -11.43 -8.50 -11.46
N GLU A 179 -12.56 -9.17 -11.71
CA GLU A 179 -12.65 -10.30 -12.62
C GLU A 179 -12.29 -9.89 -14.06
N GLU A 180 -12.89 -8.80 -14.56
CA GLU A 180 -12.59 -8.24 -15.88
C GLU A 180 -11.11 -7.84 -16.02
N ALA A 181 -10.50 -7.35 -14.94
CA ALA A 181 -9.08 -7.03 -14.90
C ALA A 181 -8.16 -8.26 -14.84
N GLY A 182 -8.72 -9.47 -14.74
CA GLY A 182 -8.02 -10.73 -14.66
C GLY A 182 -7.19 -10.89 -13.39
N PHE A 183 -7.65 -10.29 -12.28
CA PHE A 183 -7.06 -10.50 -10.95
C PHE A 183 -7.90 -11.51 -10.16
N GLN A 184 -7.27 -12.16 -9.19
CA GLN A 184 -7.93 -13.09 -8.28
C GLN A 184 -8.07 -12.44 -6.91
N LEU A 185 -9.20 -12.69 -6.25
CA LEU A 185 -9.47 -12.22 -4.90
C LEU A 185 -8.90 -13.19 -3.88
N ASN A 186 -8.41 -12.63 -2.78
CA ASN A 186 -8.18 -13.37 -1.56
C ASN A 186 -9.47 -13.35 -0.73
N HIS A 187 -10.28 -14.40 -0.86
CA HIS A 187 -11.58 -14.49 -0.19
C HIS A 187 -11.47 -14.38 1.33
N ASP A 188 -10.44 -14.97 1.95
CA ASP A 188 -10.24 -14.96 3.40
C ASP A 188 -10.00 -13.56 3.97
N LYS A 189 -9.49 -12.64 3.15
CA LYS A 189 -9.20 -11.27 3.55
C LYS A 189 -10.19 -10.25 3.00
N THR A 190 -11.00 -10.66 2.03
CA THR A 190 -12.09 -9.84 1.51
C THR A 190 -13.13 -9.64 2.63
N ARG A 191 -13.66 -8.42 2.72
CA ARG A 191 -14.70 -8.04 3.68
C ARG A 191 -15.80 -7.36 2.90
N GLU A 192 -16.98 -7.93 2.97
CA GLU A 192 -18.22 -7.31 2.51
C GLU A 192 -18.53 -6.04 3.33
N PRO A 193 -19.45 -5.18 2.87
CA PRO A 193 -19.90 -4.01 3.63
C PRO A 193 -20.27 -4.37 5.06
N ALA A 194 -19.66 -3.66 6.01
CA ALA A 194 -19.94 -3.79 7.43
C ALA A 194 -19.63 -2.47 8.15
N LYS A 195 -20.16 -2.32 9.37
CA LYS A 195 -19.85 -1.17 10.24
C LYS A 195 -18.41 -1.15 10.75
N GLN A 196 -17.76 -2.31 10.73
CA GLN A 196 -16.39 -2.49 11.16
C GLN A 196 -15.68 -3.49 10.26
N ILE A 197 -14.45 -3.17 9.86
CA ILE A 197 -13.56 -4.08 9.13
C ILE A 197 -12.15 -4.06 9.72
N ASP A 198 -11.37 -5.10 9.43
CA ASP A 198 -9.92 -5.05 9.59
C ASP A 198 -9.26 -4.62 8.27
N ILE A 199 -8.30 -3.70 8.30
CA ILE A 199 -7.54 -3.24 7.14
C ILE A 199 -6.17 -2.70 7.56
N PHE A 200 -5.11 -3.02 6.82
CA PHE A 200 -3.72 -2.64 7.14
C PHE A 200 -3.25 -3.04 8.56
N ASN A 201 -3.75 -4.16 9.09
CA ASN A 201 -3.57 -4.57 10.50
C ASN A 201 -4.12 -3.57 11.52
N CYS A 202 -5.14 -2.81 11.13
CA CYS A 202 -5.91 -1.91 11.99
C CYS A 202 -7.39 -2.30 11.94
N THR A 203 -8.12 -2.11 13.03
CA THR A 203 -9.59 -2.07 12.99
C THR A 203 -10.03 -0.69 12.52
N LEU A 204 -11.09 -0.64 11.72
CA LEU A 204 -11.70 0.57 11.22
C LEU A 204 -13.21 0.48 11.44
N GLU A 205 -13.75 1.46 12.15
CA GLU A 205 -15.17 1.69 12.37
C GLU A 205 -15.45 3.19 12.37
N HIS A 206 -16.72 3.58 12.46
CA HIS A 206 -17.08 4.98 12.49
C HIS A 206 -16.40 5.73 13.66
N GLY A 207 -15.64 6.78 13.33
CA GLY A 207 -14.95 7.63 14.33
C GLY A 207 -13.70 7.00 14.97
N THR A 208 -13.46 5.71 14.79
CA THR A 208 -12.39 4.98 15.51
C THR A 208 -11.54 4.14 14.56
N THR A 209 -10.22 4.20 14.74
CA THR A 209 -9.30 3.24 14.15
C THR A 209 -8.23 2.86 15.15
N GLU A 210 -7.97 1.58 15.31
CA GLU A 210 -6.95 1.07 16.24
C GLU A 210 -6.08 0.01 15.58
N VAL A 211 -4.87 -0.21 16.08
CA VAL A 211 -4.04 -1.34 15.63
C VAL A 211 -4.68 -2.64 16.16
N THR A 212 -4.77 -3.68 15.33
CA THR A 212 -5.43 -4.92 15.75
C THR A 212 -4.73 -5.55 16.96
N PRO A 213 -5.48 -6.16 17.90
CA PRO A 213 -4.90 -6.83 19.06
C PRO A 213 -3.85 -7.89 18.67
N ALA A 214 -4.15 -8.68 17.63
CA ALA A 214 -3.23 -9.67 17.09
C ALA A 214 -1.88 -9.07 16.64
N ARG A 215 -1.89 -7.86 16.06
CA ARG A 215 -0.67 -7.17 15.64
C ARG A 215 0.13 -6.67 16.83
N VAL A 216 -0.54 -6.20 17.88
CA VAL A 216 0.09 -5.78 19.14
C VAL A 216 0.75 -6.98 19.81
N VAL A 217 0.04 -8.08 20.00
CA VAL A 217 0.59 -9.33 20.58
C VAL A 217 1.81 -9.79 19.79
N LYS A 218 1.68 -9.92 18.47
CA LYS A 218 2.79 -10.33 17.59
C LYS A 218 4.01 -9.40 17.65
N PHE A 219 3.81 -8.12 17.97
CA PHE A 219 4.93 -7.19 18.11
C PHE A 219 5.74 -7.48 19.37
N TYR A 220 5.06 -7.71 20.50
CA TYR A 220 5.65 -7.96 21.82
C TYR A 220 6.06 -9.42 22.07
N ASP A 221 5.65 -10.35 21.21
CA ASP A 221 6.03 -11.77 21.24
C ASP A 221 7.54 -12.02 21.04
N VAL A 222 8.30 -11.00 20.61
CA VAL A 222 9.75 -11.08 20.44
C VAL A 222 10.38 -9.90 21.16
N LEU A 223 11.53 -10.11 21.80
CA LEU A 223 12.29 -9.04 22.44
C LEU A 223 12.59 -7.91 21.44
N ARG A 224 12.26 -6.67 21.82
CA ARG A 224 12.48 -5.47 21.01
C ARG A 224 13.43 -4.52 21.73
N SER A 225 14.17 -3.73 20.95
CA SER A 225 14.91 -2.59 21.50
C SER A 225 13.95 -1.54 22.03
N ALA A 226 14.38 -0.75 23.01
CA ALA A 226 13.59 0.36 23.55
C ALA A 226 13.12 1.35 22.44
N ASN A 227 13.99 1.61 21.45
CA ASN A 227 13.64 2.42 20.28
C ASN A 227 12.55 1.77 19.42
N GLY A 228 12.59 0.44 19.28
CA GLY A 228 11.56 -0.33 18.58
C GLY A 228 10.20 -0.21 19.25
N VAL A 229 10.15 -0.42 20.57
CA VAL A 229 8.92 -0.28 21.37
C VAL A 229 8.35 1.14 21.25
N ALA A 230 9.18 2.17 21.51
CA ALA A 230 8.74 3.56 21.45
C ALA A 230 8.24 3.97 20.04
N SER A 231 8.82 3.40 18.98
CA SER A 231 8.36 3.64 17.60
C SER A 231 7.01 2.97 17.32
N PHE A 232 6.80 1.76 17.83
CA PHE A 232 5.53 1.04 17.68
C PHE A 232 4.40 1.71 18.46
N GLU A 233 4.65 2.13 19.70
CA GLU A 233 3.67 2.90 20.49
C GLU A 233 3.31 4.22 19.79
N THR A 234 4.30 4.92 19.25
CA THR A 234 4.06 6.12 18.44
C THR A 234 3.19 5.82 17.21
N TYR A 235 3.39 4.67 16.56
CA TYR A 235 2.54 4.24 15.46
C TYR A 235 1.09 3.99 15.92
N CYS A 236 0.89 3.27 17.03
CA CYS A 236 -0.44 3.05 17.61
C CYS A 236 -1.15 4.37 17.94
N ASP A 237 -0.43 5.34 18.53
CA ASP A 237 -0.95 6.67 18.81
C ASP A 237 -1.38 7.41 17.54
N ILE A 238 -0.57 7.32 16.47
CA ILE A 238 -0.88 7.97 15.19
C ILE A 238 -2.13 7.36 14.57
N VAL A 239 -2.26 6.02 14.60
CA VAL A 239 -3.44 5.31 14.09
C VAL A 239 -4.70 5.77 14.83
N LYS A 240 -4.67 5.86 16.17
CA LYS A 240 -5.82 6.35 16.97
C LYS A 240 -6.09 7.84 16.74
N SER A 241 -5.05 8.64 16.54
CA SER A 241 -5.19 10.10 16.39
C SER A 241 -5.98 10.49 15.14
N HIS A 242 -6.60 11.67 15.16
CA HIS A 242 -7.30 12.28 14.02
C HIS A 242 -6.36 13.02 13.04
N THR A 243 -5.05 13.01 13.31
CA THR A 243 -4.05 13.69 12.48
C THR A 243 -2.80 12.83 12.34
N TRP A 244 -2.46 12.42 11.12
CA TRP A 244 -1.29 11.57 10.84
C TRP A 244 0.07 12.18 11.27
N ARG A 245 0.12 13.48 11.59
CA ARG A 245 1.34 14.24 11.98
C ARG A 245 1.67 14.23 13.48
N VAL A 246 0.93 13.49 14.32
CA VAL A 246 0.96 13.70 15.80
C VAL A 246 2.24 13.21 16.50
N GLY A 247 3.13 12.46 15.86
CA GLY A 247 4.38 12.01 16.49
C GLY A 247 5.37 13.16 16.81
N ALA A 248 5.70 14.00 15.82
CA ALA A 248 6.78 14.99 15.97
C ALA A 248 6.32 16.25 16.74
N GLY A 249 5.11 16.74 16.46
CA GLY A 249 4.59 17.98 17.06
C GLY A 249 4.28 17.85 18.55
N LYS A 250 3.68 16.72 18.97
CA LYS A 250 3.30 16.50 20.37
C LYS A 250 4.51 16.23 21.26
N ARG A 251 5.52 15.47 20.78
CA ARG A 251 6.82 15.31 21.46
C ARG A 251 7.58 16.63 21.59
N ARG A 252 7.62 17.45 20.53
CA ARG A 252 8.26 18.77 20.58
C ARG A 252 7.57 19.69 21.60
N ARG A 253 6.23 19.75 21.59
CA ARG A 253 5.46 20.52 22.59
C ARG A 253 5.65 19.99 24.02
N ARG A 254 5.70 18.66 24.22
CA ARG A 254 5.95 18.05 25.54
C ARG A 254 7.36 18.33 26.03
N LYS A 255 8.37 18.24 25.17
CA LYS A 255 9.77 18.65 25.49
C LYS A 255 9.85 20.14 25.84
N LEU A 256 9.24 21.01 25.04
CA LEU A 256 9.19 22.46 25.31
C LEU A 256 8.47 22.78 26.62
N TYR A 257 7.37 22.10 26.91
CA TYR A 257 6.61 22.27 28.15
C TYR A 257 7.41 21.81 29.37
N VAL A 258 8.07 20.64 29.31
CA VAL A 258 8.93 20.13 30.38
C VAL A 258 10.13 21.06 30.60
N ALA A 259 10.76 21.56 29.53
CA ALA A 259 11.86 22.52 29.61
C ALA A 259 11.42 23.84 30.27
N LYS A 260 10.26 24.40 29.86
CA LYS A 260 9.68 25.59 30.51
C LYS A 260 9.36 25.37 31.99
N ARG A 261 8.81 24.21 32.37
CA ARG A 261 8.52 23.88 33.77
C ARG A 261 9.78 23.74 34.62
N LYS A 262 10.86 23.20 34.03
CA LYS A 262 12.15 23.05 34.72
C LYS A 262 12.84 24.41 34.90
N ALA A 263 12.74 25.28 33.91
CA ALA A 263 13.22 26.66 34.00
C ALA A 263 12.43 27.48 35.03
N ALA A 264 11.10 27.36 35.06
CA ALA A 264 10.25 28.05 36.04
C ALA A 264 10.49 27.57 37.50
N LYS A 265 10.87 26.31 37.71
CA LYS A 265 11.26 25.77 39.02
C LYS A 265 12.68 26.13 39.45
N ALA A 266 13.52 26.56 38.53
CA ALA A 266 14.92 26.92 38.78
C ALA A 266 15.12 28.45 38.93
N ALA A 267 14.06 29.24 38.74
CA ALA A 267 14.09 30.66 39.03
C ALA A 267 14.06 30.87 40.56
N PRO A 268 15.03 31.60 41.15
CA PRO A 268 15.00 31.91 42.57
C PRO A 268 13.76 32.77 42.88
N ALA A 269 13.08 32.45 43.97
CA ALA A 269 11.99 33.28 44.47
C ALA A 269 12.57 34.64 44.86
N VAL A 270 12.08 35.70 44.22
CA VAL A 270 12.28 37.10 44.63
C VAL A 270 11.08 37.50 45.46
#